data_AF-A0A9D2JPK5-F1
#
_entry.id   AF-A0A9D2JPK5-F1
#
_cell.length_a   1.000
_cell.length_b   1.000
_cell.length_c   1.000
_cell.angle_alpha   90.00
_cell.angle_beta   90.00
_cell.angle_gamma   90.00
#
_symmetry.space_group_name_H-M   'P 1'
#
loop_
_entity.id
_entity.type
_entity.pdbx_description
1 polymer ?
#
loop_
_entity_poly.entity_id
_entity_poly.type
_entity_poly.pdbx_seq_one_letter_code
_entity_poly.pdbx_strand_id
1 'polypeptide(L)'
;MSMNLHTIAAAVVVLLYFAGMAFAVYFVSLVVRALRKYIRTQDVREEKAEVRKTLAELLKENRIRCKMTQEFVAETIGVSRQAVSRWETGAADPSTSNLIALAKLYGVSAEELLRRAAARGCPDGEVDAG
;
A
#
# COMPACT_ATOMS: atom_id res chain seq x y z
N MET A 1 -30.30 -2.55 -60.75
CA MET A 1 -30.74 -2.42 -59.35
C MET A 1 -30.17 -1.13 -58.78
N SER A 2 -30.85 0.00 -58.98
CA SER A 2 -30.41 1.29 -58.42
C SER A 2 -30.69 1.28 -56.93
N MET A 3 -29.65 1.23 -56.10
CA MET A 3 -29.79 1.42 -54.66
C MET A 3 -30.43 2.79 -54.39
N ASN A 4 -31.54 2.82 -53.68
CA ASN A 4 -32.25 4.05 -53.37
C ASN A 4 -31.38 4.91 -52.42
N LEU A 5 -31.29 6.21 -52.69
CA LEU A 5 -30.50 7.16 -51.89
C LEU A 5 -30.84 7.09 -50.39
N HIS A 6 -32.11 6.83 -50.07
CA HIS A 6 -32.58 6.61 -48.70
C HIS A 6 -31.97 5.37 -48.04
N THR A 7 -31.78 4.28 -48.78
CA THR A 7 -31.16 3.06 -48.27
C THR A 7 -29.69 3.29 -47.96
N ILE A 8 -28.99 4.07 -48.79
CA ILE A 8 -27.59 4.45 -48.56
C ILE A 8 -27.50 5.35 -47.32
N ALA A 9 -28.35 6.37 -47.21
CA ALA A 9 -28.38 7.27 -46.06
C ALA A 9 -28.67 6.53 -44.75
N ALA A 10 -29.64 5.60 -44.75
CA ALA A 10 -29.95 4.78 -43.58
C ALA A 10 -28.77 3.89 -43.17
N ALA A 11 -28.07 3.27 -44.12
CA ALA A 11 -26.89 2.46 -43.84
C ALA A 11 -25.76 3.27 -43.20
N VAL A 12 -25.53 4.51 -43.67
CA VAL A 12 -24.54 5.42 -43.07
C VAL A 12 -24.91 5.78 -41.64
N VAL A 13 -26.17 6.12 -41.37
CA VAL A 13 -26.65 6.46 -40.01
C VAL A 13 -26.46 5.28 -39.06
N VAL A 14 -26.76 4.05 -39.50
CA VAL A 14 -26.56 2.83 -38.71
C VAL A 14 -25.08 2.61 -38.40
N LEU A 15 -24.19 2.80 -39.38
CA LEU A 15 -22.75 2.67 -39.19
C LEU A 15 -22.20 3.70 -38.18
N LEU A 16 -22.67 4.95 -38.25
CA LEU A 16 -22.31 6.00 -37.29
C LEU A 16 -22.80 5.66 -35.88
N TYR A 17 -23.99 5.06 -35.75
CA TYR A 17 -24.50 4.58 -34.47
C TYR A 17 -23.62 3.50 -33.86
N PHE A 18 -23.19 2.50 -34.64
CA PHE A 18 -22.28 1.46 -34.19
C PHE A 18 -20.90 2.03 -33.79
N ALA A 19 -20.38 2.98 -34.57
CA ALA A 19 -19.13 3.66 -34.23
C ALA A 19 -19.24 4.44 -32.91
N GLY A 20 -20.35 5.16 -32.71
CA GLY A 20 -20.64 5.87 -31.46
C GLY A 20 -20.77 4.93 -30.26
N MET A 21 -21.47 3.80 -30.43
CA MET A 21 -21.59 2.75 -29.42
C MET A 21 -20.23 2.14 -29.04
N ALA A 22 -19.39 1.82 -30.04
CA ALA A 22 -18.04 1.32 -29.81
C ALA A 22 -17.17 2.33 -29.05
N PHE A 23 -17.27 3.61 -29.41
CA PHE A 23 -16.59 4.68 -28.69
C PHE A 23 -17.09 4.82 -27.25
N ALA A 24 -18.40 4.76 -27.03
CA ALA A 24 -19.00 4.82 -25.69
C ALA A 24 -18.54 3.65 -24.82
N VAL A 25 -18.55 2.43 -25.35
CA VAL A 25 -18.04 1.23 -24.65
C VAL A 25 -16.55 1.38 -24.33
N TYR A 26 -15.76 1.88 -25.27
CA TYR A 26 -14.34 2.15 -25.06
C TYR A 26 -14.13 3.18 -23.94
N PHE A 27 -14.86 4.29 -23.96
CA PHE A 27 -14.79 5.34 -22.94
C PHE A 27 -15.17 4.81 -21.55
N VAL A 28 -16.26 4.04 -21.44
CA VAL A 28 -16.66 3.39 -20.18
C VAL A 28 -15.55 2.44 -19.69
N SER A 29 -14.93 1.67 -20.59
CA SER A 29 -13.83 0.77 -20.22
C SER A 29 -12.62 1.53 -19.65
N LEU A 30 -12.32 2.72 -20.17
CA LEU A 30 -11.26 3.59 -19.66
C LEU A 30 -11.58 4.12 -18.28
N VAL A 31 -12.80 4.60 -18.05
CA VAL A 31 -13.26 5.07 -16.74
C VAL A 31 -13.17 3.95 -15.71
N VAL A 32 -13.69 2.76 -16.03
CA VAL A 32 -13.62 1.59 -15.13
C VAL A 32 -12.18 1.19 -14.84
N ARG A 33 -11.28 1.22 -15.83
CA ARG A 33 -9.84 0.95 -15.63
C ARG A 33 -9.17 2.02 -14.77
N ALA A 34 -9.47 3.29 -15.00
CA ALA A 34 -8.95 4.40 -14.23
C ALA A 34 -9.42 4.35 -12.77
N LEU A 35 -10.72 4.10 -12.53
CA LEU A 35 -11.30 3.96 -11.20
C LEU A 35 -10.75 2.74 -10.47
N ARG A 36 -10.66 1.57 -11.12
CA ARG A 36 -10.02 0.39 -10.52
C ARG A 36 -8.57 0.65 -10.12
N LYS A 37 -7.83 1.39 -10.94
CA LYS A 37 -6.44 1.76 -10.63
C LYS A 37 -6.37 2.75 -9.47
N TYR A 38 -7.28 3.73 -9.43
CA TYR A 38 -7.33 4.74 -8.38
C TYR A 38 -7.65 4.12 -7.00
N ILE A 39 -8.74 3.34 -6.92
CA ILE A 39 -9.18 2.69 -5.67
C ILE A 39 -8.10 1.72 -5.16
N ARG A 40 -7.57 0.84 -6.01
CA ARG A 40 -6.52 -0.13 -5.62
C ARG A 40 -5.21 0.52 -5.16
N THR A 41 -4.91 1.75 -5.60
CA THR A 41 -3.64 2.41 -5.25
C THR A 41 -3.70 3.11 -3.90
N GLN A 42 -4.88 3.46 -3.40
CA GLN A 42 -5.05 4.14 -2.11
C GLN A 42 -4.91 3.16 -0.94
N ASP A 43 -5.61 2.02 -1.00
CA ASP A 43 -5.59 1.00 0.07
C ASP A 43 -4.17 0.51 0.39
N VAL A 44 -3.35 0.22 -0.64
CA VAL A 44 -1.98 -0.28 -0.46
C VAL A 44 -1.04 0.79 0.14
N ARG A 45 -1.35 2.08 0.00
CA ARG A 45 -0.54 3.17 0.58
C ARG A 45 -0.89 3.40 2.04
N GLU A 46 -2.17 3.30 2.38
CA GLU A 46 -2.68 3.41 3.75
C GLU A 46 -2.26 2.19 4.59
N GLU A 47 -2.41 0.97 4.05
CA GLU A 47 -1.95 -0.27 4.71
C GLU A 47 -0.45 -0.22 5.02
N LYS A 48 0.38 0.19 4.05
CA LYS A 48 1.82 0.36 4.27
C LYS A 48 2.14 1.49 5.25
N ALA A 49 1.33 2.55 5.32
CA ALA A 49 1.53 3.64 6.28
C ALA A 49 1.20 3.19 7.72
N GLU A 50 0.09 2.47 7.91
CA GLU A 50 -0.31 1.92 9.21
C GLU A 50 0.68 0.86 9.70
N VAL A 51 1.13 -0.05 8.83
CA VAL A 51 2.17 -1.04 9.18
C VAL A 51 3.49 -0.37 9.56
N ARG A 52 3.89 0.72 8.89
CA ARG A 52 5.09 1.47 9.26
C ARG A 52 4.95 2.17 10.61
N LYS A 53 3.80 2.78 10.86
CA LYS A 53 3.50 3.46 12.13
C LYS A 53 3.54 2.47 13.30
N THR A 54 2.93 1.30 13.13
CA THR A 54 2.90 0.24 14.15
C THR A 54 4.28 -0.39 14.38
N LEU A 55 5.08 -0.60 13.33
CA LEU A 55 6.47 -1.06 13.48
C LEU A 55 7.32 -0.03 14.23
N ALA A 56 7.18 1.25 13.91
CA ALA A 56 7.90 2.34 14.57
C ALA A 56 7.61 2.39 16.09
N GLU A 57 6.34 2.28 16.45
CA GLU A 57 5.89 2.19 17.84
C GLU A 57 6.46 0.96 18.55
N LEU A 58 6.42 -0.20 17.90
CA LEU A 58 7.01 -1.43 18.45
C LEU A 58 8.51 -1.29 18.69
N LEU A 59 9.28 -0.71 17.77
CA LEU A 59 10.72 -0.50 17.96
C LEU A 59 11.00 0.37 19.19
N LYS A 60 10.22 1.45 19.35
CA LYS A 60 10.32 2.34 20.51
C LYS A 60 9.92 1.65 21.81
N GLU A 61 8.83 0.88 21.82
CA GLU A 61 8.38 0.07 22.97
C GLU A 61 9.47 -0.92 23.41
N ASN A 62 10.05 -1.65 22.46
CA ASN A 62 11.11 -2.62 22.74
C ASN A 62 12.35 -1.93 23.31
N ARG A 63 12.75 -0.77 22.77
CA ARG A 63 13.86 0.02 23.31
C ARG A 63 13.61 0.45 24.76
N ILE A 64 12.42 0.98 25.05
CA ILE A 64 12.03 1.43 26.39
C ILE A 64 11.98 0.24 27.36
N ARG A 65 11.42 -0.91 26.93
CA ARG A 65 11.41 -2.15 27.72
C ARG A 65 12.82 -2.61 28.09
N CYS A 66 13.75 -2.51 27.15
CA CYS A 66 15.17 -2.79 27.36
C CYS A 66 15.92 -1.67 28.11
N LYS A 67 15.25 -0.57 28.47
CA LYS A 67 15.81 0.62 29.17
C LYS A 67 17.01 1.25 28.44
N MET A 68 16.99 1.24 27.10
CA MET A 68 18.07 1.76 26.27
C MET A 68 17.76 3.15 25.72
N THR A 69 18.78 3.97 25.46
CA THR A 69 18.65 5.25 24.74
C THR A 69 18.74 5.03 23.22
N GLN A 70 18.28 5.99 22.42
CA GLN A 70 18.43 5.91 20.96
C GLN A 70 19.92 5.92 20.57
N GLU A 71 20.74 6.71 21.26
CA GLU A 71 22.19 6.70 21.17
C GLU A 71 22.78 5.31 21.39
N PHE A 72 22.42 4.65 22.50
CA PHE A 72 22.95 3.33 22.83
C PHE A 72 22.59 2.28 21.76
N VAL A 73 21.33 2.28 21.30
CA VAL A 73 20.88 1.39 20.23
C VAL A 73 21.65 1.65 18.94
N ALA A 74 21.86 2.92 18.59
CA ALA A 74 22.58 3.32 17.39
C ALA A 74 24.05 2.87 17.41
N GLU A 75 24.74 3.11 18.53
CA GLU A 75 26.13 2.68 18.75
C GLU A 75 26.26 1.15 18.68
N THR A 76 25.33 0.43 19.32
CA THR A 76 25.37 -1.05 19.37
C THR A 76 25.19 -1.69 17.99
N ILE A 77 24.37 -1.08 17.13
CA ILE A 77 24.04 -1.61 15.80
C ILE A 77 24.96 -1.02 14.71
N GLY A 78 25.75 0.00 15.04
CA GLY A 78 26.67 0.65 14.10
C GLY A 78 25.98 1.59 13.11
N VAL A 79 24.93 2.30 13.55
CA VAL A 79 24.20 3.29 12.73
C VAL A 79 24.18 4.65 13.41
N SER A 80 23.70 5.69 12.70
CA SER A 80 23.53 7.00 13.32
C SER A 80 22.30 7.03 14.23
N ARG A 81 22.37 7.81 15.31
CA ARG A 81 21.22 8.05 16.19
C ARG A 81 20.01 8.64 15.46
N GLN A 82 20.26 9.46 14.42
CA GLN A 82 19.20 9.97 13.54
C GLN A 82 18.51 8.86 12.73
N ALA A 83 19.20 7.76 12.40
CA ALA A 83 18.58 6.61 11.76
C ALA A 83 17.57 5.94 12.71
N VAL A 84 17.99 5.67 13.95
CA VAL A 84 17.11 5.10 15.00
C VAL A 84 15.90 5.99 15.26
N SER A 85 16.11 7.30 15.38
CA SER A 85 15.02 8.27 15.56
C SER A 85 14.02 8.23 14.40
N ARG A 86 14.49 8.15 13.14
CA ARG A 86 13.62 8.04 11.95
C ARG A 86 12.84 6.73 11.91
N TRP A 87 13.42 5.62 12.36
CA TRP A 87 12.72 4.34 12.46
C TRP A 87 11.63 4.38 13.53
N GLU A 88 11.91 4.93 14.72
CA GLU A 88 10.94 5.04 15.82
C GLU A 88 9.82 6.07 15.56
N THR A 89 9.95 6.87 14.51
CA THR A 89 8.94 7.86 14.09
C THR A 89 8.22 7.46 12.80
N GLY A 90 8.59 6.33 12.19
CA GLY A 90 8.05 5.88 10.90
C GLY A 90 8.49 6.73 9.70
N ALA A 91 9.44 7.64 9.89
CA ALA A 91 9.97 8.51 8.83
C ALA A 91 10.90 7.77 7.85
N ALA A 92 11.47 6.63 8.27
CA ALA A 92 12.23 5.73 7.42
C ALA A 92 12.09 4.29 7.93
N ASP A 93 12.33 3.32 7.04
CA ASP A 93 12.35 1.91 7.40
C ASP A 93 13.78 1.45 7.69
N PRO A 94 14.01 0.59 8.72
CA PRO A 94 15.28 -0.09 8.86
C PRO A 94 15.48 -1.07 7.71
N SER A 95 16.70 -1.19 7.20
CA SER A 95 17.04 -2.26 6.26
C SER A 95 16.82 -3.63 6.92
N THR A 96 16.69 -4.69 6.11
CA THR A 96 16.55 -6.06 6.62
C THR A 96 17.67 -6.44 7.59
N SER A 97 18.92 -6.04 7.30
CA SER A 97 20.06 -6.26 8.19
C SER A 97 19.90 -5.56 9.54
N ASN A 98 19.44 -4.31 9.52
CA ASN A 98 19.25 -3.51 10.73
C ASN A 98 18.07 -4.02 11.55
N LEU A 99 17.00 -4.46 10.89
CA LEU A 99 15.85 -5.08 11.57
C LEU A 99 16.26 -6.37 12.30
N ILE A 100 17.10 -7.21 11.68
CA ILE A 100 17.64 -8.42 12.32
C ILE A 100 18.53 -8.05 13.51
N ALA A 101 19.35 -7.01 13.39
CA ALA A 101 20.20 -6.54 14.49
C ALA A 101 19.37 -5.96 15.65
N LEU A 102 18.34 -5.17 15.36
CA LEU A 102 17.36 -4.67 16.35
C LEU A 102 16.66 -5.82 17.06
N ALA A 103 16.21 -6.83 16.31
CA ALA A 103 15.56 -8.01 16.87
C ALA A 103 16.47 -8.74 17.87
N LYS A 104 17.73 -9.00 17.47
CA LYS A 104 18.74 -9.59 18.35
C LYS A 104 19.01 -8.73 19.60
N LEU A 105 19.12 -7.41 19.43
CA LEU A 105 19.36 -6.48 20.54
C LEU A 105 18.22 -6.47 21.55
N TYR A 106 16.97 -6.54 21.08
CA TYR A 106 15.78 -6.51 21.93
C TYR A 106 15.34 -7.89 22.45
N GLY A 107 16.03 -8.96 22.05
CA GLY A 107 15.71 -10.33 22.46
C GLY A 107 14.42 -10.87 21.84
N VAL A 108 14.02 -10.38 20.67
CA VAL A 108 12.82 -10.82 19.93
C VAL A 108 13.22 -11.32 18.54
N SER A 109 12.37 -12.12 17.89
CA SER A 109 12.62 -12.48 16.48
C SER A 109 12.18 -11.35 15.55
N ALA A 110 12.86 -11.20 14.41
CA ALA A 110 12.48 -10.20 13.40
C ALA A 110 11.10 -10.52 12.81
N GLU A 111 10.78 -11.80 12.67
CA GLU A 111 9.45 -12.27 12.27
C GLU A 111 8.37 -11.85 13.26
N GLU A 112 8.62 -11.95 14.57
CA GLU A 112 7.65 -11.53 15.58
C GLU A 112 7.42 -10.02 15.57
N LEU A 113 8.48 -9.21 15.35
CA LEU A 113 8.34 -7.76 15.19
C LEU A 113 7.47 -7.40 13.98
N LEU A 114 7.70 -8.05 12.84
CA LEU A 114 6.92 -7.82 11.61
C LEU A 114 5.48 -8.33 11.75
N ARG A 115 5.29 -9.51 12.34
CA ARG A 115 3.96 -10.08 12.58
C ARG A 115 3.12 -9.19 13.49
N ARG A 116 3.71 -8.65 14.56
CA ARG A 116 3.02 -7.71 15.46
C ARG A 116 2.72 -6.38 14.78
N ALA A 117 3.62 -5.87 13.93
CA ALA A 117 3.35 -4.66 13.16
C ALA A 117 2.18 -4.88 12.18
N ALA A 118 2.19 -6.00 11.47
CA ALA A 118 1.10 -6.38 10.57
C ALA A 118 -0.24 -6.58 11.32
N ALA A 119 -0.21 -7.22 12.48
CA ALA A 119 -1.41 -7.45 13.30
C ALA A 119 -1.99 -6.16 13.88
N ARG A 120 -1.16 -5.18 14.30
CA ARG A 120 -1.64 -3.89 14.81
C ARG A 120 -2.08 -2.93 13.71
N GLY A 121 -1.59 -3.10 12.49
CA GLY A 121 -1.94 -2.28 11.33
C GLY A 121 -3.21 -2.72 10.60
N CYS A 122 -3.80 -3.85 11.01
CA CYS A 122 -5.11 -4.27 10.55
C CYS A 122 -6.16 -3.61 11.46
N PRO A 123 -6.91 -2.58 11.02
CA PRO A 123 -8.16 -2.27 11.67
C PRO A 123 -8.98 -3.54 11.56
N ASP A 124 -9.41 -4.10 12.68
CA ASP A 124 -10.22 -5.30 12.75
C ASP A 124 -11.38 -5.18 11.75
N GLY A 125 -11.19 -5.76 10.56
CA GLY A 125 -12.27 -6.26 9.76
C GLY A 125 -12.80 -7.43 10.54
N GLU A 126 -13.73 -7.13 11.43
CA GLU A 126 -14.69 -8.04 12.03
C GLU A 126 -15.09 -9.08 10.96
N VAL A 127 -14.44 -10.24 11.01
CA VAL A 127 -14.90 -11.48 10.39
C VAL A 127 -15.46 -12.30 11.54
N ASP A 128 -16.67 -11.92 11.94
CA ASP A 128 -17.63 -12.70 12.71
C ASP A 128 -18.99 -12.29 12.09
N ALA A 129 -19.96 -13.13 11.76
CA ALA A 129 -20.14 -14.57 11.82
C ALA A 129 -21.40 -14.84 10.95
N GLY A 130 -21.51 -16.03 10.32
CA GLY A 130 -22.76 -16.51 9.69
C GLY A 130 -22.63 -16.97 8.26
#